data_AF-A0AA40KHC9-F1
#
_entry.id   AF-A0AA40KHC9-F1
#
_cell.length_a   1.000
_cell.length_b   1.000
_cell.length_c   1.000
_cell.angle_alpha   90.00
_cell.angle_beta   90.00
_cell.angle_gamma   90.00
#
_symmetry.space_group_name_H-M   'P 1'
#
loop_
_entity.id
_entity.type
_entity.pdbx_description
1 polymer ?
#
loop_
_entity_poly.entity_id
_entity_poly.type
_entity_poly.pdbx_seq_one_letter_code
_entity_poly.pdbx_strand_id
1 'polypeptide(L)'
;MSELSGGPCVYDPKGEKALTILAKYGLLSRVSLSVRELVEETIPWAMAADKQLDANKKYKFVHEYVIACNADAMECMAVESYKLGMFPVKLNSTCSGDIQEFAREYVKMASLMILAVEGKIDKLEMFQEMRDSPVCPLTDEKVQEIFPAKDHWGLGLCLLLGGRPTVNLCDEPGLGGPNQELALYFSLYWYLRTQQYPILREYTVWFLGGSSYGKDGNTPAAGAYGYKSLSTDVYPEFEKAKSAFNTAHAKWWKLNEERRFRSKIAVNLLFSSRSLEVSLITIELPYCESREIFDQFD
;
A
#
# COMPACT_ATOMS: atom_id res chain seq x y z
N MET A 1 -9.47 -10.72 14.45
CA MET A 1 -8.59 -11.76 15.02
C MET A 1 -8.85 -13.15 14.44
N SER A 2 -10.08 -13.51 14.04
CA SER A 2 -10.36 -14.76 13.32
C SER A 2 -9.53 -14.97 12.05
N GLU A 3 -9.10 -13.89 11.41
CA GLU A 3 -8.27 -13.93 10.20
C GLU A 3 -6.79 -14.22 10.46
N LEU A 4 -6.31 -14.02 11.70
CA LEU A 4 -4.92 -14.30 12.06
C LEU A 4 -4.78 -15.78 12.38
N SER A 5 -3.99 -16.48 11.56
CA SER A 5 -3.74 -17.92 11.70
C SER A 5 -5.01 -18.78 11.77
N GLY A 6 -6.10 -18.32 11.18
CA GLY A 6 -7.40 -19.01 11.21
C GLY A 6 -8.12 -18.95 12.58
N GLY A 7 -7.69 -18.07 13.49
CA GLY A 7 -8.37 -17.83 14.76
C GLY A 7 -8.43 -19.05 15.69
N PRO A 8 -7.29 -19.67 16.06
CA PRO A 8 -7.28 -20.94 16.81
C PRO A 8 -7.95 -20.87 18.19
N CYS A 9 -8.07 -19.67 18.76
CA CYS A 9 -8.72 -19.42 20.05
C CYS A 9 -10.10 -18.76 19.91
N VAL A 10 -10.61 -18.63 18.68
CA VAL A 10 -11.93 -18.06 18.39
C VAL A 10 -12.95 -19.20 18.34
N TYR A 11 -14.14 -18.95 18.91
CA TYR A 11 -15.24 -19.89 18.77
C TYR A 11 -15.78 -19.86 17.33
N ASP A 12 -15.47 -20.90 16.55
CA ASP A 12 -15.96 -21.12 15.19
C ASP A 12 -16.73 -22.45 15.12
N PRO A 13 -18.03 -22.46 15.46
CA PRO A 13 -18.81 -23.68 15.43
C PRO A 13 -19.00 -24.18 14.01
N LYS A 14 -19.04 -25.51 13.85
CA LYS A 14 -19.32 -26.14 12.56
C LYS A 14 -20.62 -25.60 11.96
N GLY A 15 -20.56 -25.25 10.68
CA GLY A 15 -21.72 -24.77 9.93
C GLY A 15 -21.60 -25.10 8.45
N GLU A 16 -22.59 -24.67 7.67
CA GLU A 16 -22.70 -25.05 6.25
C GLU A 16 -21.78 -24.26 5.31
N LYS A 17 -21.11 -23.20 5.80
CA LYS A 17 -20.30 -22.28 4.97
C LYS A 17 -19.26 -23.01 4.12
N ALA A 18 -18.53 -23.96 4.70
CA ALA A 18 -17.52 -24.73 4.00
C ALA A 18 -18.13 -25.55 2.85
N LEU A 19 -19.24 -26.26 3.12
CA LEU A 19 -19.97 -27.03 2.12
C LEU A 19 -20.52 -26.14 0.99
N THR A 20 -21.13 -25.01 1.34
CA THR A 20 -21.65 -24.03 0.37
C THR A 20 -20.54 -23.49 -0.54
N ILE A 21 -19.36 -23.19 0.01
CA ILE A 21 -18.21 -22.72 -0.78
C ILE A 21 -17.74 -23.81 -1.74
N LEU A 22 -17.55 -25.04 -1.26
CA LEU A 22 -17.12 -26.16 -2.11
C LEU A 22 -18.13 -26.47 -3.23
N ALA A 23 -19.42 -26.40 -2.93
CA ALA A 23 -20.48 -26.56 -3.93
C ALA A 23 -20.46 -25.43 -4.96
N LYS A 24 -20.37 -24.16 -4.50
CA LYS A 24 -20.35 -22.97 -5.36
C LYS A 24 -19.23 -23.02 -6.41
N TYR A 25 -18.05 -23.52 -6.03
CA TYR A 25 -16.90 -23.63 -6.93
C TYR A 25 -16.78 -25.00 -7.63
N GLY A 26 -17.76 -25.89 -7.49
CA GLY A 26 -17.75 -27.21 -8.13
C GLY A 26 -16.60 -28.12 -7.66
N LEU A 27 -16.15 -27.95 -6.41
CA LEU A 27 -14.97 -28.63 -5.85
C LEU A 27 -15.32 -29.91 -5.08
N LEU A 28 -16.59 -30.18 -4.79
CA LEU A 28 -17.01 -31.34 -3.98
C LEU A 28 -16.56 -32.69 -4.55
N SER A 29 -16.52 -32.85 -5.86
CA SER A 29 -16.03 -34.07 -6.52
C SER A 29 -14.51 -34.12 -6.68
N ARG A 30 -13.80 -33.03 -6.33
CA ARG A 30 -12.34 -32.89 -6.50
C ARG A 30 -11.56 -33.00 -5.19
N VAL A 31 -12.22 -32.82 -4.05
CA VAL A 31 -11.63 -33.02 -2.73
C VAL A 31 -11.55 -34.52 -2.38
N SER A 32 -10.66 -34.89 -1.45
CA SER A 32 -10.57 -36.27 -0.97
C SER A 32 -11.86 -36.70 -0.26
N LEU A 33 -12.08 -38.02 -0.20
CA LEU A 33 -13.23 -38.60 0.52
C LEU A 33 -13.29 -38.11 1.97
N SER A 34 -12.15 -38.10 2.68
CA SER A 34 -12.07 -37.64 4.07
C SER A 34 -12.52 -36.19 4.27
N VAL A 35 -12.18 -35.29 3.36
CA VAL A 35 -12.61 -33.88 3.43
C VAL A 35 -14.09 -33.77 3.13
N ARG A 36 -14.59 -34.53 2.14
CA ARG A 36 -16.00 -34.56 1.78
C ARG A 36 -16.87 -35.04 2.93
N GLU A 37 -16.49 -36.15 3.56
CA GLU A 37 -17.18 -36.69 4.73
C GLU A 37 -17.21 -35.66 5.88
N LEU A 38 -16.09 -34.95 6.11
CA LEU A 38 -16.00 -33.92 7.15
C LEU A 38 -16.96 -32.76 6.92
N VAL A 39 -17.05 -32.24 5.69
CA VAL A 39 -17.89 -31.07 5.36
C VAL A 39 -19.37 -31.41 5.16
N GLU A 40 -19.69 -32.65 4.76
CA GLU A 40 -21.07 -33.14 4.63
C GLU A 40 -21.64 -33.63 5.97
N GLU A 41 -20.81 -33.92 6.97
CA GLU A 41 -21.27 -34.33 8.31
C GLU A 41 -22.11 -33.22 8.95
N THR A 42 -23.36 -33.56 9.29
CA THR A 42 -24.36 -32.64 9.85
C THR A 42 -24.39 -32.60 11.37
N ILE A 43 -23.66 -33.50 12.04
CA ILE A 43 -23.60 -33.56 13.49
C ILE A 43 -22.73 -32.41 14.00
N PRO A 44 -23.27 -31.48 14.83
CA PRO A 44 -22.49 -30.40 15.39
C PRO A 44 -21.40 -30.96 16.31
N TRP A 45 -20.18 -30.44 16.20
CA TRP A 45 -19.13 -30.73 17.17
C TRP A 45 -19.37 -29.89 18.41
N ALA A 46 -19.60 -30.55 19.54
CA ALA A 46 -19.65 -29.90 20.84
C ALA A 46 -18.34 -30.19 21.57
N MET A 47 -17.50 -29.18 21.74
CA MET A 47 -16.25 -29.30 22.48
C MET A 47 -16.50 -29.05 23.97
N ALA A 48 -15.69 -29.66 24.83
CA ALA A 48 -15.78 -29.41 26.28
C ALA A 48 -15.56 -27.91 26.62
N ALA A 49 -14.75 -27.22 25.81
CA ALA A 49 -14.46 -25.79 25.95
C ALA A 49 -15.69 -24.90 25.72
N ASP A 50 -16.65 -25.32 24.90
CA ASP A 50 -17.84 -24.53 24.55
C ASP A 50 -18.71 -24.21 25.77
N LYS A 51 -18.62 -25.04 26.82
CA LYS A 51 -19.29 -24.80 28.12
C LYS A 51 -18.78 -23.56 28.85
N GLN A 52 -17.62 -23.05 28.46
CA GLN A 52 -16.96 -21.89 29.06
C GLN A 52 -17.05 -20.64 28.17
N LEU A 53 -18.00 -20.60 27.24
CA LEU A 53 -18.30 -19.38 26.48
C LEU A 53 -19.02 -18.34 27.36
N ASP A 54 -18.73 -17.06 27.10
CA ASP A 54 -19.49 -15.94 27.63
C ASP A 54 -20.71 -15.58 26.75
N ALA A 55 -21.43 -14.51 27.12
CA ALA A 55 -22.59 -14.05 26.36
C ALA A 55 -22.25 -13.59 24.93
N ASN A 56 -21.00 -13.22 24.67
CA ASN A 56 -20.50 -12.77 23.38
C ASN A 56 -19.84 -13.89 22.57
N LYS A 57 -19.99 -15.15 22.99
CA LYS A 57 -19.37 -16.34 22.37
C LYS A 57 -17.83 -16.26 22.33
N LYS A 58 -17.23 -15.73 23.39
CA LYS A 58 -15.78 -15.81 23.64
C LYS A 58 -15.49 -16.77 24.78
N TYR A 59 -14.38 -17.50 24.69
CA TYR A 59 -13.95 -18.38 25.78
C TYR A 59 -13.50 -17.56 26.99
N LYS A 60 -14.11 -17.80 28.16
CA LYS A 60 -13.83 -17.06 29.41
C LYS A 60 -12.38 -17.16 29.89
N PHE A 61 -11.67 -18.22 29.51
CA PHE A 61 -10.28 -18.47 29.89
C PHE A 61 -9.28 -17.97 28.84
N VAL A 62 -9.75 -17.38 27.74
CA VAL A 62 -8.89 -16.83 26.69
C VAL A 62 -8.85 -15.31 26.84
N HIS A 63 -7.64 -14.78 26.93
CA HIS A 63 -7.37 -13.35 26.87
C HIS A 63 -6.48 -13.07 25.66
N GLU A 64 -6.92 -12.19 24.77
CA GLU A 64 -6.22 -11.84 23.55
C GLU A 64 -5.65 -10.43 23.68
N TYR A 65 -4.36 -10.29 23.41
CA TYR A 65 -3.66 -9.00 23.44
C TYR A 65 -2.92 -8.79 22.12
N VAL A 66 -3.12 -7.62 21.51
CA VAL A 66 -2.28 -7.16 20.39
C VAL A 66 -1.07 -6.48 21.02
N ILE A 67 0.09 -7.14 20.93
CA ILE A 67 1.35 -6.63 21.51
C ILE A 67 2.22 -5.88 20.49
N ALA A 68 1.89 -6.00 19.21
CA ALA A 68 2.55 -5.31 18.12
C ALA A 68 1.63 -5.20 16.89
N CYS A 69 1.50 -4.00 16.35
CA CYS A 69 0.79 -3.71 15.11
C CYS A 69 1.36 -2.44 14.43
N ASN A 70 0.80 -2.09 13.27
CA ASN A 70 1.21 -0.88 12.55
C ASN A 70 1.02 0.40 13.37
N ALA A 71 -0.01 0.46 14.23
CA ALA A 71 -0.25 1.62 15.08
C ALA A 71 0.87 1.81 16.12
N ASP A 72 1.38 0.72 16.71
CA ASP A 72 2.50 0.76 17.64
C ASP A 72 3.79 1.24 16.95
N ALA A 73 4.06 0.72 15.75
CA ALA A 73 5.19 1.18 14.93
C ALA A 73 5.08 2.68 14.60
N MET A 74 3.87 3.15 14.29
CA MET A 74 3.59 4.56 14.01
C MET A 74 3.77 5.46 15.24
N GLU A 75 3.46 4.96 16.44
CA GLU A 75 3.75 5.68 17.69
C GLU A 75 5.26 5.84 17.89
N CYS A 76 6.03 4.77 17.69
CA CYS A 76 7.49 4.82 17.77
C CYS A 76 8.08 5.79 16.74
N MET A 77 7.58 5.75 15.49
CA MET A 77 7.99 6.71 14.46
C MET A 77 7.70 8.16 14.87
N ALA A 78 6.54 8.42 15.47
CA ALA A 78 6.16 9.75 15.93
C ALA A 78 7.10 10.28 17.02
N VAL A 79 7.39 9.42 18.01
CA VAL A 79 8.34 9.76 19.09
C VAL A 79 9.72 10.07 18.52
N GLU A 80 10.21 9.26 17.60
CA GLU A 80 11.55 9.43 17.04
C GLU A 80 11.65 10.66 16.12
N SER A 81 10.69 10.87 15.23
CA SER A 81 10.65 12.07 14.39
C SER A 81 10.58 13.35 15.23
N TYR A 82 9.87 13.32 16.36
CA TYR A 82 9.78 14.44 17.28
C TYR A 82 11.13 14.75 17.96
N LYS A 83 11.87 13.73 18.41
CA LYS A 83 13.22 13.91 18.96
C LYS A 83 14.19 14.51 17.94
N LEU A 84 14.03 14.16 16.66
CA LEU A 84 14.79 14.72 15.55
C LEU A 84 14.34 16.13 15.14
N GLY A 85 13.36 16.72 15.83
CA GLY A 85 12.89 18.09 15.62
C GLY A 85 11.81 18.25 14.55
N MET A 86 11.27 17.15 14.00
CA MET A 86 10.14 17.16 13.08
C MET A 86 8.83 16.95 13.85
N PHE A 87 7.78 17.70 13.51
CA PHE A 87 6.48 17.51 14.14
C PHE A 87 5.74 16.32 13.50
N PRO A 88 5.43 15.25 14.26
CA PRO A 88 4.74 14.07 13.72
C PRO A 88 3.25 14.31 13.55
N VAL A 89 2.71 13.89 12.42
CA VAL A 89 1.27 13.85 12.13
C VAL A 89 0.87 12.42 11.81
N LYS A 90 0.25 11.75 12.77
CA LYS A 90 -0.26 10.39 12.63
C LYS A 90 -1.59 10.42 11.86
N LEU A 91 -1.61 9.89 10.64
CA LEU A 91 -2.81 9.93 9.80
C LEU A 91 -3.64 8.66 9.96
N ASN A 92 -3.16 7.52 9.47
CA ASN A 92 -3.87 6.24 9.55
C ASN A 92 -2.87 5.08 9.47
N SER A 93 -3.06 4.03 10.27
CA SER A 93 -2.17 2.87 10.35
C SER A 93 -2.59 1.69 9.46
N THR A 94 -3.75 1.77 8.81
CA THR A 94 -4.37 0.66 8.07
C THR A 94 -4.84 1.06 6.66
N CYS A 95 -4.11 1.93 5.97
CA CYS A 95 -4.41 2.31 4.59
C CYS A 95 -4.36 1.08 3.64
N SER A 96 -5.22 1.08 2.63
CA SER A 96 -5.30 0.05 1.58
C SER A 96 -5.78 0.66 0.27
N GLY A 97 -5.43 0.06 -0.86
CA GLY A 97 -5.69 0.64 -2.19
C GLY A 97 -4.57 0.35 -3.19
N ASP A 98 -4.77 0.78 -4.43
CA ASP A 98 -3.80 0.62 -5.50
C ASP A 98 -2.57 1.53 -5.30
N ILE A 99 -1.40 1.07 -5.72
CA ILE A 99 -0.14 1.77 -5.52
C ILE A 99 -0.13 3.20 -6.08
N GLN A 100 -0.79 3.44 -7.22
CA GLN A 100 -0.87 4.77 -7.79
C GLN A 100 -1.88 5.66 -7.06
N GLU A 101 -2.95 5.07 -6.51
CA GLU A 101 -3.86 5.80 -5.64
C GLU A 101 -3.12 6.27 -4.38
N PHE A 102 -2.33 5.40 -3.75
CA PHE A 102 -1.45 5.78 -2.63
C PHE A 102 -0.56 6.96 -3.00
N ALA A 103 0.15 6.87 -4.12
CA ALA A 103 1.07 7.92 -4.55
C ALA A 103 0.35 9.26 -4.76
N ARG A 104 -0.83 9.25 -5.43
CA ARG A 104 -1.62 10.46 -5.68
C ARG A 104 -2.12 11.08 -4.38
N GLU A 105 -2.67 10.26 -3.49
CA GLU A 105 -3.22 10.73 -2.22
C GLU A 105 -2.12 11.25 -1.29
N TYR A 106 -0.94 10.63 -1.27
CA TYR A 106 0.18 11.09 -0.44
C TYR A 106 0.73 12.43 -0.94
N VAL A 107 0.88 12.59 -2.27
CA VAL A 107 1.25 13.87 -2.88
C VAL A 107 0.19 14.94 -2.62
N LYS A 108 -1.09 14.58 -2.72
CA LYS A 108 -2.21 15.47 -2.41
C LYS A 108 -2.12 15.95 -0.97
N MET A 109 -2.01 15.05 0.00
CA MET A 109 -1.87 15.39 1.42
C MET A 109 -0.67 16.29 1.70
N ALA A 110 0.52 15.93 1.22
CA ALA A 110 1.72 16.76 1.40
C ALA A 110 1.52 18.17 0.81
N SER A 111 0.90 18.27 -0.36
CA SER A 111 0.61 19.57 -0.98
C SER A 111 -0.40 20.39 -0.18
N LEU A 112 -1.47 19.76 0.34
CA LEU A 112 -2.48 20.45 1.16
C LEU A 112 -1.90 20.94 2.48
N MET A 113 -1.02 20.17 3.13
CA MET A 113 -0.34 20.61 4.35
C MET A 113 0.49 21.87 4.13
N ILE A 114 1.25 21.91 3.03
CA ILE A 114 2.04 23.10 2.66
C ILE A 114 1.13 24.28 2.33
N LEU A 115 0.09 24.07 1.51
CA LEU A 115 -0.86 25.12 1.16
C LEU A 115 -1.59 25.67 2.40
N ALA A 116 -1.90 24.83 3.38
CA ALA A 116 -2.53 25.23 4.63
C ALA A 116 -1.59 26.12 5.46
N VAL A 117 -0.31 25.76 5.60
CA VAL A 117 0.67 26.62 6.30
C VAL A 117 0.88 27.94 5.59
N GLU A 118 0.90 27.93 4.27
CA GLU A 118 1.02 29.15 3.48
C GLU A 118 -0.26 30.01 3.48
N GLY A 119 -1.30 29.58 4.21
CA GLY A 119 -2.58 30.26 4.31
C GLY A 119 -3.31 30.33 2.97
N LYS A 120 -3.03 29.39 2.06
CA LYS A 120 -3.66 29.29 0.73
C LYS A 120 -4.95 28.50 0.76
N ILE A 121 -5.11 27.63 1.76
CA ILE A 121 -6.35 26.89 2.01
C ILE A 121 -6.73 26.94 3.48
N ASP A 122 -8.02 26.77 3.75
CA ASP A 122 -8.54 26.62 5.11
C ASP A 122 -8.88 25.16 5.48
N LYS A 123 -9.39 24.96 6.69
CA LYS A 123 -9.78 23.63 7.20
C LYS A 123 -10.90 23.00 6.38
N LEU A 124 -11.86 23.80 5.92
CA LEU A 124 -13.01 23.32 5.18
C LEU A 124 -12.59 22.81 3.80
N GLU A 125 -11.72 23.55 3.11
CA GLU A 125 -11.15 23.15 1.82
C GLU A 125 -10.33 21.85 1.97
N MET A 126 -9.47 21.75 3.00
CA MET A 126 -8.72 20.53 3.27
C MET A 126 -9.65 19.33 3.54
N PHE A 127 -10.71 19.51 4.32
CA PHE A 127 -11.70 18.46 4.58
C PHE A 127 -12.43 18.05 3.29
N GLN A 128 -12.91 19.00 2.49
CA GLN A 128 -13.60 18.70 1.23
C GLN A 128 -12.73 17.90 0.27
N GLU A 129 -11.44 18.23 0.21
CA GLU A 129 -10.48 17.51 -0.64
C GLU A 129 -10.18 16.10 -0.13
N MET A 130 -10.20 15.87 1.18
CA MET A 130 -9.72 14.60 1.77
C MET A 130 -10.82 13.67 2.29
N ARG A 131 -12.07 14.12 2.44
CA ARG A 131 -13.17 13.31 3.01
C ARG A 131 -13.46 12.03 2.21
N ASP A 132 -13.29 12.09 0.90
CA ASP A 132 -13.60 11.03 -0.06
C ASP A 132 -12.32 10.35 -0.60
N SER A 133 -11.18 10.52 0.10
CA SER A 133 -9.92 9.90 -0.30
C SER A 133 -10.06 8.38 -0.34
N PRO A 134 -9.65 7.70 -1.43
CA PRO A 134 -9.74 6.24 -1.53
C PRO A 134 -8.75 5.51 -0.61
N VAL A 135 -7.68 6.18 -0.17
CA VAL A 135 -6.60 5.57 0.61
C VAL A 135 -6.67 5.93 2.07
N CYS A 136 -6.95 7.21 2.38
CA CYS A 136 -6.98 7.70 3.75
C CYS A 136 -7.97 8.86 3.89
N PRO A 137 -9.28 8.56 3.92
CA PRO A 137 -10.31 9.56 4.11
C PRO A 137 -10.14 10.25 5.47
N LEU A 138 -10.25 11.57 5.50
CA LEU A 138 -10.14 12.36 6.72
C LEU A 138 -11.52 12.83 7.19
N THR A 139 -11.80 12.66 8.48
CA THR A 139 -12.98 13.26 9.11
C THR A 139 -12.73 14.74 9.44
N ASP A 140 -13.80 15.51 9.70
CA ASP A 140 -13.65 16.90 10.13
C ASP A 140 -12.82 16.98 11.42
N GLU A 141 -13.10 16.11 12.40
CA GLU A 141 -12.34 16.07 13.66
C GLU A 141 -10.85 15.83 13.40
N LYS A 142 -10.53 14.92 12.47
CA LYS A 142 -9.14 14.64 12.11
C LYS A 142 -8.47 15.84 11.44
N VAL A 143 -9.17 16.54 10.56
CA VAL A 143 -8.66 17.78 9.96
C VAL A 143 -8.43 18.83 11.04
N GLN A 144 -9.36 19.02 11.98
CA GLN A 144 -9.19 19.96 13.09
C GLN A 144 -7.95 19.65 13.94
N GLU A 145 -7.68 18.36 14.18
CA GLU A 145 -6.53 17.86 14.93
C GLU A 145 -5.19 18.13 14.21
N ILE A 146 -5.13 17.86 12.90
CA ILE A 146 -3.86 17.89 12.14
C ILE A 146 -3.61 19.20 11.39
N PHE A 147 -4.63 20.08 11.29
CA PHE A 147 -4.49 21.30 10.50
C PHE A 147 -3.33 22.14 11.05
N PRO A 148 -2.38 22.50 10.20
CA PRO A 148 -1.14 23.02 10.71
C PRO A 148 -1.28 24.47 11.21
N ALA A 149 -0.72 24.73 12.37
CA ALA A 149 -0.49 26.08 12.86
C ALA A 149 0.97 26.48 12.51
N LYS A 150 1.16 27.69 11.97
CA LYS A 150 2.46 28.19 11.50
C LYS A 150 3.59 28.05 12.52
N ASP A 151 3.25 28.08 13.80
CA ASP A 151 4.19 28.17 14.90
C ASP A 151 4.76 26.80 15.34
N HIS A 152 4.27 25.68 14.77
CA HIS A 152 4.43 24.34 15.33
C HIS A 152 5.43 23.43 14.60
N TRP A 153 6.14 23.93 13.58
CA TRP A 153 6.83 23.09 12.60
C TRP A 153 8.35 22.96 12.79
N GLY A 154 8.89 23.15 13.99
CA GLY A 154 10.30 22.83 14.34
C GLY A 154 11.29 22.94 13.17
N LEU A 155 11.81 21.78 12.72
CA LEU A 155 12.58 21.61 11.48
C LEU A 155 11.76 21.13 10.28
N GLY A 156 10.51 20.68 10.49
CA GLY A 156 9.60 20.23 9.44
C GLY A 156 8.41 19.43 9.97
N LEU A 157 7.58 18.94 9.04
CA LEU A 157 6.51 17.97 9.33
C LEU A 157 6.91 16.55 8.93
N CYS A 158 6.45 15.56 9.69
CA CYS A 158 6.53 14.15 9.32
C CYS A 158 5.12 13.55 9.27
N LEU A 159 4.61 13.28 8.07
CA LEU A 159 3.31 12.62 7.88
C LEU A 159 3.49 11.11 7.98
N LEU A 160 2.82 10.49 8.94
CA LEU A 160 2.96 9.08 9.25
C LEU A 160 1.73 8.29 8.80
N LEU A 161 1.95 7.34 7.90
CA LEU A 161 0.92 6.46 7.37
C LEU A 161 1.41 5.01 7.43
N GLY A 162 0.53 4.12 7.88
CA GLY A 162 0.72 2.68 7.85
C GLY A 162 -0.34 2.04 6.96
N GLY A 163 0.00 0.88 6.38
CA GLY A 163 -0.91 0.20 5.47
C GLY A 163 -0.19 -0.79 4.58
N ARG A 164 -0.93 -1.38 3.65
CA ARG A 164 -0.37 -2.26 2.63
C ARG A 164 -0.95 -1.90 1.27
N PRO A 165 -0.18 -1.24 0.39
CA PRO A 165 -0.64 -1.01 -0.96
C PRO A 165 -0.66 -2.32 -1.76
N THR A 166 -1.51 -2.38 -2.77
CA THR A 166 -1.55 -3.47 -3.75
C THR A 166 -0.84 -3.05 -5.03
N VAL A 167 -0.07 -3.98 -5.61
CA VAL A 167 0.62 -3.80 -6.88
C VAL A 167 0.02 -4.75 -7.91
N ASN A 168 -0.23 -4.23 -9.11
CA ASN A 168 -0.64 -5.05 -10.25
C ASN A 168 0.60 -5.59 -10.95
N LEU A 169 0.92 -6.85 -10.70
CA LEU A 169 2.04 -7.51 -11.35
C LEU A 169 1.67 -7.88 -12.79
N CYS A 170 2.59 -7.62 -13.72
CA CYS A 170 2.53 -8.16 -15.07
C CYS A 170 2.97 -9.64 -15.07
N ASP A 171 2.73 -10.36 -16.19
CA ASP A 171 3.04 -11.80 -16.30
C ASP A 171 4.52 -12.13 -16.08
N GLU A 172 5.43 -11.21 -16.40
CA GLU A 172 6.87 -11.32 -16.16
C GLU A 172 7.32 -10.17 -15.26
N PRO A 173 7.12 -10.27 -13.93
CA PRO A 173 7.42 -9.17 -13.02
C PRO A 173 8.94 -8.93 -12.93
N GLY A 174 9.33 -7.66 -12.97
CA GLY A 174 10.71 -7.23 -12.73
C GLY A 174 11.16 -7.39 -11.27
N LEU A 175 12.35 -6.88 -10.96
CA LEU A 175 12.81 -6.71 -9.59
C LEU A 175 12.22 -5.44 -8.99
N GLY A 176 11.56 -5.55 -7.84
CA GLY A 176 10.98 -4.41 -7.14
C GLY A 176 10.04 -4.83 -6.02
N GLY A 177 9.40 -3.83 -5.42
CA GLY A 177 8.38 -4.04 -4.41
C GLY A 177 7.45 -2.84 -4.29
N PRO A 178 6.34 -2.98 -3.54
CA PRO A 178 5.37 -1.91 -3.42
C PRO A 178 5.96 -0.61 -2.88
N ASN A 179 6.84 -0.64 -1.87
CA ASN A 179 7.40 0.60 -1.33
C ASN A 179 8.34 1.29 -2.31
N GLN A 180 9.10 0.53 -3.09
CA GLN A 180 9.94 1.04 -4.18
C GLN A 180 9.10 1.69 -5.29
N GLU A 181 8.02 1.03 -5.72
CA GLU A 181 7.13 1.56 -6.74
C GLU A 181 6.38 2.82 -6.25
N LEU A 182 5.95 2.82 -4.98
CA LEU A 182 5.34 4.00 -4.36
C LEU A 182 6.31 5.18 -4.31
N ALA A 183 7.58 4.96 -3.97
CA ALA A 183 8.60 6.01 -3.96
C ALA A 183 8.78 6.65 -5.34
N LEU A 184 8.83 5.83 -6.39
CA LEU A 184 8.93 6.29 -7.77
C LEU A 184 7.71 7.12 -8.19
N TYR A 185 6.50 6.60 -7.98
CA TYR A 185 5.28 7.32 -8.35
C TYR A 185 5.09 8.58 -7.51
N PHE A 186 5.42 8.55 -6.23
CA PHE A 186 5.39 9.73 -5.38
C PHE A 186 6.27 10.83 -5.95
N SER A 187 7.52 10.52 -6.30
CA SER A 187 8.44 11.48 -6.93
C SER A 187 7.90 12.06 -8.23
N LEU A 188 7.38 11.20 -9.11
CA LEU A 188 6.79 11.60 -10.38
C LEU A 188 5.60 12.54 -10.18
N TYR A 189 4.66 12.16 -9.31
CA TYR A 189 3.46 12.94 -9.06
C TYR A 189 3.75 14.21 -8.27
N TRP A 190 4.73 14.20 -7.37
CA TRP A 190 5.20 15.39 -6.67
C TRP A 190 5.74 16.40 -7.67
N TYR A 191 6.58 15.97 -8.61
CA TYR A 191 7.09 16.83 -9.69
C TYR A 191 5.95 17.48 -10.48
N LEU A 192 4.96 16.70 -10.94
CA LEU A 192 3.79 17.22 -11.65
C LEU A 192 3.00 18.21 -10.78
N ARG A 193 2.81 17.91 -9.49
CA ARG A 193 2.13 18.79 -8.54
C ARG A 193 2.84 20.13 -8.37
N THR A 194 4.17 20.14 -8.38
CA THR A 194 4.96 21.39 -8.33
C THR A 194 4.92 22.23 -9.63
N GLN A 195 4.45 21.65 -10.75
CA GLN A 195 4.13 22.41 -11.96
C GLN A 195 2.78 23.12 -11.82
N GLN A 196 1.81 22.46 -11.18
CA GLN A 196 0.49 23.04 -10.90
C GLN A 196 0.55 24.12 -9.82
N TYR A 197 1.34 23.90 -8.76
CA TYR A 197 1.50 24.82 -7.63
C TYR A 197 2.98 25.18 -7.45
N PRO A 198 3.45 26.28 -8.07
CA PRO A 198 4.87 26.66 -8.01
C PRO A 198 5.42 26.86 -6.60
N ILE A 199 4.59 27.28 -5.63
CA ILE A 199 4.97 27.46 -4.22
C ILE A 199 5.53 26.16 -3.59
N LEU A 200 5.07 24.99 -4.05
CA LEU A 200 5.56 23.70 -3.55
C LEU A 200 7.04 23.46 -3.87
N ARG A 201 7.63 24.20 -4.82
CA ARG A 201 9.05 24.08 -5.19
C ARG A 201 9.98 24.61 -4.12
N GLU A 202 9.49 25.45 -3.22
CA GLU A 202 10.23 26.06 -2.11
C GLU A 202 10.40 25.07 -0.94
N TYR A 203 9.70 23.93 -0.98
CA TYR A 203 9.76 22.90 0.05
C TYR A 203 10.54 21.68 -0.40
N THR A 204 11.31 21.14 0.55
CA THR A 204 11.92 19.81 0.43
C THR A 204 10.93 18.78 0.95
N VAL A 205 10.42 17.93 0.05
CA VAL A 205 9.47 16.86 0.40
C VAL A 205 10.07 15.52 0.03
N TRP A 206 10.16 14.66 1.03
CA TRP A 206 10.67 13.30 0.91
C TRP A 206 9.56 12.32 1.26
N PHE A 207 9.52 11.22 0.53
CA PHE A 207 8.76 10.04 0.86
C PHE A 207 9.75 8.95 1.29
N LEU A 208 9.43 8.23 2.34
CA LEU A 208 10.12 7.03 2.76
C LEU A 208 9.07 5.92 2.89
N GLY A 209 9.21 4.88 2.08
CA GLY A 209 8.40 3.67 2.16
C GLY A 209 9.26 2.51 2.64
N GLY A 210 8.77 1.73 3.59
CA GLY A 210 9.52 0.60 4.17
C GLY A 210 8.62 -0.53 4.64
N SER A 211 9.05 -1.75 4.36
CA SER A 211 8.44 -2.99 4.82
C SER A 211 9.07 -3.41 6.15
N SER A 212 8.23 -3.62 7.17
CA SER A 212 8.66 -4.13 8.47
C SER A 212 9.18 -5.58 8.43
N TYR A 213 9.02 -6.28 7.30
CA TYR A 213 9.64 -7.58 7.07
C TYR A 213 11.14 -7.48 6.70
N GLY A 214 11.68 -6.27 6.54
CA GLY A 214 13.07 -6.02 6.16
C GLY A 214 13.38 -6.30 4.68
N LYS A 215 12.35 -6.57 3.88
CA LYS A 215 12.42 -6.75 2.42
C LYS A 215 11.14 -6.24 1.75
N ASP A 216 11.28 -5.72 0.54
CA ASP A 216 10.21 -5.15 -0.27
C ASP A 216 10.13 -5.90 -1.60
N GLY A 217 9.02 -6.62 -1.79
CA GLY A 217 8.79 -7.51 -2.93
C GLY A 217 9.85 -8.60 -3.06
N ASN A 218 10.39 -8.77 -4.27
CA ASN A 218 11.41 -9.79 -4.60
C ASN A 218 12.85 -9.26 -4.51
N THR A 219 13.06 -8.17 -3.77
CA THR A 219 14.38 -7.51 -3.63
C THR A 219 14.97 -7.68 -2.22
N PRO A 220 16.28 -7.51 -2.04
CA PRO A 220 16.90 -7.50 -0.71
C PRO A 220 16.65 -6.18 0.05
N ALA A 221 16.20 -5.11 -0.63
CA ALA A 221 15.94 -3.82 -0.02
C ALA A 221 14.65 -3.84 0.81
N ALA A 222 14.60 -3.09 1.91
CA ALA A 222 13.39 -2.98 2.74
C ALA A 222 12.34 -2.02 2.16
N GLY A 223 12.71 -1.21 1.16
CA GLY A 223 11.88 -0.19 0.55
C GLY A 223 12.74 0.85 -0.18
N ALA A 224 12.26 2.09 -0.29
CA ALA A 224 12.96 3.17 -0.99
C ALA A 224 12.55 4.57 -0.53
N TYR A 225 13.33 5.56 -0.99
CA TYR A 225 13.05 6.97 -0.82
C TYR A 225 12.55 7.60 -2.13
N GLY A 226 11.54 8.45 -2.04
CA GLY A 226 11.08 9.32 -3.12
C GLY A 226 11.42 10.77 -2.80
N TYR A 227 12.06 11.49 -3.72
CA TYR A 227 12.36 12.92 -3.57
C TYR A 227 12.28 13.64 -4.93
N LYS A 228 12.36 14.97 -4.91
CA LYS A 228 12.13 15.82 -6.09
C LYS A 228 13.08 15.52 -7.26
N SER A 229 14.40 15.47 -7.02
CA SER A 229 15.38 15.21 -8.09
C SER A 229 15.32 13.79 -8.65
N LEU A 230 14.81 12.82 -7.88
CA LEU A 230 14.61 11.47 -8.39
C LEU A 230 13.75 11.48 -9.67
N SER A 231 12.70 12.31 -9.69
CA SER A 231 11.89 12.46 -10.90
C SER A 231 12.69 13.01 -12.08
N THR A 232 13.56 14.01 -11.91
CA THR A 232 14.29 14.59 -13.06
C THR A 232 15.30 13.62 -13.64
N ASP A 233 15.88 12.76 -12.80
CA ASP A 233 16.87 11.77 -13.19
C ASP A 233 16.19 10.56 -13.87
N VAL A 234 14.99 10.20 -13.40
CA VAL A 234 14.26 9.00 -13.84
C VAL A 234 13.25 9.28 -14.96
N TYR A 235 12.71 10.50 -15.05
CA TYR A 235 11.64 10.87 -15.99
C TYR A 235 12.00 10.65 -17.46
N PRO A 236 13.23 10.95 -17.94
CA PRO A 236 13.59 10.67 -19.33
C PRO A 236 13.51 9.18 -19.68
N GLU A 237 14.00 8.30 -18.80
CA GLU A 237 13.94 6.85 -19.01
C GLU A 237 12.51 6.32 -18.82
N PHE A 238 11.76 6.86 -17.85
CA PHE A 238 10.33 6.56 -17.67
C PHE A 238 9.51 6.91 -18.91
N GLU A 239 9.65 8.12 -19.47
CA GLU A 239 8.94 8.55 -20.68
C GLU A 239 9.31 7.70 -21.89
N LYS A 240 10.59 7.38 -22.05
CA LYS A 240 11.07 6.49 -23.12
C LYS A 240 10.44 5.11 -23.03
N ALA A 241 10.44 4.51 -21.84
CA ALA A 241 9.90 3.17 -21.65
C ALA A 241 8.35 3.16 -21.70
N LYS A 242 7.68 4.20 -21.18
CA LYS A 242 6.22 4.40 -21.32
C LYS A 242 5.80 4.61 -22.77
N SER A 243 6.55 5.41 -23.54
CA SER A 243 6.31 5.62 -24.96
C SER A 243 6.47 4.31 -25.76
N ALA A 244 7.51 3.54 -25.43
CA ALA A 244 7.75 2.23 -26.03
C ALA A 244 6.62 1.24 -25.69
N PHE A 245 6.17 1.21 -24.43
CA PHE A 245 5.03 0.43 -23.98
C PHE A 245 3.75 0.82 -24.73
N ASN A 246 3.37 2.10 -24.73
CA ASN A 246 2.16 2.60 -25.40
C ASN A 246 2.17 2.27 -26.90
N THR A 247 3.33 2.42 -27.55
CA THR A 247 3.50 2.08 -28.97
C THR A 247 3.28 0.59 -29.20
N ALA A 248 3.85 -0.26 -28.36
CA ALA A 248 3.72 -1.70 -28.47
C ALA A 248 2.28 -2.17 -28.14
N HIS A 249 1.65 -1.58 -27.13
CA HIS A 249 0.26 -1.82 -26.76
C HIS A 249 -0.72 -1.40 -27.88
N ALA A 250 -0.54 -0.22 -28.48
CA ALA A 250 -1.36 0.23 -29.60
C ALA A 250 -1.23 -0.68 -30.83
N LYS A 251 -0.01 -1.17 -31.13
CA LYS A 251 0.22 -2.17 -32.19
C LYS A 251 -0.48 -3.50 -31.88
N TRP A 252 -0.39 -3.97 -30.65
CA TRP A 252 -1.08 -5.18 -30.21
C TRP A 252 -2.60 -5.03 -30.34
N TRP A 253 -3.15 -3.93 -29.85
CA TRP A 253 -4.59 -3.65 -29.90
C TRP A 253 -5.13 -3.69 -31.34
N LYS A 254 -4.41 -3.03 -32.26
CA LYS A 254 -4.76 -3.04 -33.69
C LYS A 254 -4.72 -4.44 -34.31
N LEU A 255 -3.71 -5.25 -33.96
CA LEU A 255 -3.61 -6.65 -34.41
C LEU A 255 -4.73 -7.53 -33.85
N ASN A 256 -5.23 -7.21 -32.66
CA ASN A 256 -6.31 -7.92 -32.00
C ASN A 256 -7.69 -7.56 -32.60
N GLU A 257 -7.93 -6.28 -32.91
CA GLU A 257 -9.12 -5.82 -33.64
C GLU A 257 -9.20 -6.39 -35.06
N GLU A 258 -8.07 -6.56 -35.75
CA GLU A 258 -8.00 -7.13 -37.09
C GLU A 258 -8.23 -8.67 -37.15
N ARG A 259 -8.65 -9.32 -36.05
CA ARG A 259 -8.96 -10.77 -35.95
C ARG A 259 -7.83 -11.68 -36.47
N ARG A 260 -6.56 -11.27 -36.40
CA ARG A 260 -5.41 -12.17 -36.65
C ARG A 260 -5.08 -13.02 -35.42
N PHE A 261 -6.02 -13.88 -35.03
CA PHE A 261 -5.76 -14.91 -34.03
C PHE A 261 -4.66 -15.84 -34.58
N ARG A 262 -3.51 -15.90 -33.88
CA ARG A 262 -2.34 -16.79 -34.12
C ARG A 262 -1.23 -16.31 -35.07
N SER A 263 -0.95 -15.02 -35.20
CA SER A 263 0.35 -14.62 -35.80
C SER A 263 1.45 -14.57 -34.73
N LYS A 264 2.60 -15.24 -34.97
CA LYS A 264 3.82 -15.17 -34.12
C LYS A 264 4.24 -13.72 -33.81
N ILE A 265 3.90 -12.78 -34.69
CA ILE A 265 4.20 -11.35 -34.57
C ILE A 265 3.39 -10.70 -33.43
N ALA A 266 2.08 -10.99 -33.33
CA ALA A 266 1.24 -10.46 -32.25
C ALA A 266 1.69 -10.97 -30.87
N VAL A 267 2.14 -12.23 -30.80
CA VAL A 267 2.70 -12.83 -29.59
C VAL A 267 4.05 -12.18 -29.23
N ASN A 268 4.96 -12.02 -30.19
CA ASN A 268 6.26 -11.37 -29.93
C ASN A 268 6.13 -9.88 -29.55
N LEU A 269 5.14 -9.17 -30.07
CA LEU A 269 4.85 -7.78 -29.67
C LEU A 269 4.25 -7.69 -28.26
N LEU A 270 3.47 -8.69 -27.83
CA LEU A 270 3.01 -8.81 -26.45
C LEU A 270 4.21 -9.07 -25.50
N PHE A 271 5.13 -9.95 -25.88
CA PHE A 271 6.36 -10.17 -25.10
C PHE A 271 7.27 -8.93 -25.06
N SER A 272 7.42 -8.21 -26.18
CA SER A 272 8.22 -7.00 -26.23
C SER A 272 7.60 -5.82 -25.47
N SER A 273 6.28 -5.63 -25.51
CA SER A 273 5.58 -4.63 -24.68
C SER A 273 5.77 -4.91 -23.20
N ARG A 274 5.62 -6.17 -22.79
CA ARG A 274 5.83 -6.62 -21.41
C ARG A 274 7.27 -6.46 -20.94
N SER A 275 8.25 -6.78 -21.80
CA SER A 275 9.66 -6.54 -21.47
C SER A 275 10.01 -5.06 -21.29
N LEU A 276 9.30 -4.14 -21.95
CA LEU A 276 9.50 -2.69 -21.78
C LEU A 276 8.83 -2.17 -20.50
N GLU A 277 7.71 -2.78 -20.08
CA GLU A 277 7.10 -2.59 -18.77
C GLU A 277 8.06 -2.99 -17.63
N VAL A 278 8.84 -4.06 -17.83
CA VAL A 278 9.92 -4.45 -16.90
C VAL A 278 11.03 -3.40 -16.82
N SER A 279 11.38 -2.75 -17.94
CA SER A 279 12.39 -1.67 -17.98
C SER A 279 11.94 -0.39 -17.26
N LEU A 280 10.62 -0.12 -17.19
CA LEU A 280 10.06 1.00 -16.42
C LEU A 280 10.32 0.87 -14.91
N ILE A 281 10.43 -0.37 -14.41
CA ILE A 281 10.53 -0.69 -12.98
C ILE A 281 12.00 -0.84 -12.54
N THR A 282 12.92 -1.09 -13.46
CA THR A 282 14.35 -1.35 -13.18
C THR A 282 15.25 -0.12 -13.19
N ILE A 283 14.68 1.08 -13.19
CA ILE A 283 15.48 2.31 -13.04
C ILE A 283 16.02 2.32 -11.61
N GLU A 284 17.35 2.21 -11.45
CA GLU A 284 18.03 2.11 -10.16
C GLU A 284 17.62 3.27 -9.25
N LEU A 285 16.71 2.99 -8.31
CA LEU A 285 16.39 3.89 -7.22
C LEU A 285 17.50 3.79 -6.17
N PRO A 286 17.86 4.90 -5.48
CA PRO A 286 18.73 4.81 -4.33
C PRO A 286 18.08 3.92 -3.26
N TYR A 287 18.78 2.83 -2.90
CA TYR A 287 18.31 1.81 -1.99
C TYR A 287 18.43 2.25 -0.52
N CYS A 288 17.50 1.79 0.32
CA CYS A 288 17.65 1.87 1.77
C CYS A 288 18.26 0.55 2.27
N GLU A 289 19.54 0.57 2.67
CA GLU A 289 20.15 -0.57 3.36
C GLU A 289 19.63 -0.63 4.81
N SER A 290 19.16 -1.80 5.23
CA SER A 290 18.68 -2.03 6.60
C SER A 290 19.74 -1.80 7.68
N ARG A 291 21.02 -1.68 7.30
CA ARG A 291 22.13 -1.40 8.22
C ARG A 291 22.35 0.08 8.52
N GLU A 292 22.03 0.99 7.61
CA GLU A 292 22.28 2.43 7.86
C GLU A 292 21.32 3.04 8.88
N ILE A 293 20.16 2.40 9.13
CA ILE A 293 19.23 2.79 10.20
C ILE A 293 19.70 2.33 11.59
N PHE A 294 20.65 1.39 11.68
CA PHE A 294 21.16 0.89 12.98
C PHE A 294 22.62 1.30 13.24
N ASP A 295 23.45 1.49 12.22
CA ASP A 295 24.89 1.79 12.39
C ASP A 295 25.20 3.30 12.55
N GLN A 296 24.19 4.18 12.53
CA GLN A 296 24.31 5.57 13.00
C GLN A 296 23.90 5.75 14.48
N PHE A 297 23.62 4.64 15.19
CA PHE A 297 23.13 4.64 16.57
C PHE A 297 24.00 3.85 17.55
N ASP A 298 25.33 3.93 17.39
CA ASP A 298 26.32 3.64 18.44
C ASP A 298 27.26 4.84 18.65
#